data_AF-A0A942QKE6-F1
#
_entry.id   AF-A0A942QKE6-F1
#
_cell.length_a   1.000
_cell.length_b   1.000
_cell.length_c   1.000
_cell.angle_alpha   90.00
_cell.angle_beta   90.00
_cell.angle_gamma   90.00
#
_symmetry.space_group_name_H-M   'P 1'
#
loop_
_entity.id
_entity.type
_entity.pdbx_description
1 polymer ?
#
loop_
_entity_poly.entity_id
_entity_poly.type
_entity_poly.pdbx_seq_one_letter_code
_entity_poly.pdbx_strand_id
1 'polypeptide(L)'
;MFSNTVLDSLGILLNAGIEVSIHYDREKKVWYADLNTGAKSHMYLYDDGGRNITLEKRYNEKDEFYYEFDNQMEDILDFYCSNFIECIKGRSFANEHWVAFAKQRGYTPVFGPY
;
A
#
# COMPACT_ATOMS: atom_id res chain seq x y z
N MET A 1 -13.57 5.85 -9.13
CA MET A 1 -13.55 6.73 -7.94
C MET A 1 -13.30 5.82 -6.76
N PHE A 2 -12.44 6.19 -5.82
CA PHE A 2 -12.16 5.34 -4.66
C PHE A 2 -13.40 5.19 -3.77
N SER A 3 -13.60 4.00 -3.22
CA SER A 3 -14.52 3.68 -2.15
C SER A 3 -14.15 4.43 -0.87
N ASN A 4 -15.13 4.64 0.01
CA ASN A 4 -14.87 5.29 1.30
C ASN A 4 -13.84 4.53 2.13
N THR A 5 -13.86 3.19 2.11
CA THR A 5 -12.88 2.35 2.81
C THR A 5 -11.46 2.65 2.35
N VAL A 6 -11.24 2.80 1.05
CA VAL A 6 -9.91 3.16 0.52
C VAL A 6 -9.55 4.60 0.88
N LEU A 7 -10.49 5.54 0.80
CA LEU A 7 -10.22 6.92 1.21
C LEU A 7 -9.86 7.03 2.70
N ASP A 8 -10.54 6.27 3.55
CA ASP A 8 -10.28 6.21 4.99
C ASP A 8 -8.91 5.58 5.28
N SER A 9 -8.54 4.50 4.58
CA SER A 9 -7.21 3.87 4.74
C SER A 9 -6.09 4.82 4.30
N LEU A 10 -6.27 5.53 3.18
CA LEU A 10 -5.35 6.58 2.73
C LEU A 10 -5.26 7.73 3.73
N GLY A 11 -6.37 8.12 4.36
CA GLY A 11 -6.39 9.12 5.43
C GLY A 11 -5.53 8.73 6.63
N ILE A 12 -5.53 7.45 7.01
CA ILE A 12 -4.67 6.93 8.08
C ILE A 12 -3.19 7.00 7.69
N LEU A 13 -2.84 6.63 6.44
CA LEU A 13 -1.47 6.73 5.94
C LEU A 13 -0.98 8.19 5.95
N LEU A 14 -1.81 9.13 5.48
CA LEU A 14 -1.50 10.56 5.50
C LEU A 14 -1.26 11.07 6.92
N ASN A 15 -2.08 10.66 7.88
CA ASN A 15 -1.90 11.01 9.30
C ASN A 15 -0.62 10.42 9.91
N ALA A 16 -0.11 9.30 9.37
CA ALA A 16 1.19 8.72 9.74
C ALA A 16 2.39 9.42 9.07
N GLY A 17 2.15 10.45 8.26
CA GLY A 17 3.18 11.18 7.51
C GLY A 17 3.58 10.51 6.20
N ILE A 18 2.83 9.48 5.76
CA ILE A 18 3.06 8.84 4.47
C ILE A 18 2.38 9.67 3.39
N GLU A 19 3.17 10.19 2.46
CA GLU A 19 2.65 10.91 1.30
C GLU A 19 1.96 9.94 0.33
N VAL A 20 0.81 10.37 -0.20
CA VAL A 20 0.05 9.62 -1.21
C VAL A 20 -0.21 10.55 -2.39
N SER A 21 -0.05 10.04 -3.61
CA SER A 21 -0.39 10.79 -4.82
C SER A 21 -1.41 10.02 -5.66
N ILE A 22 -2.40 10.74 -6.19
CA ILE A 22 -3.50 10.15 -6.97
C ILE A 22 -3.26 10.42 -8.45
N HIS A 23 -3.35 9.35 -9.24
CA HIS A 23 -3.07 9.36 -10.67
C HIS A 23 -4.19 8.68 -11.45
N TYR A 24 -4.34 9.05 -12.72
CA TYR A 24 -5.27 8.40 -13.63
C TYR A 24 -4.50 7.53 -14.63
N ASP A 25 -4.69 6.22 -14.58
CA ASP A 25 -4.20 5.28 -15.58
C ASP A 25 -5.11 5.35 -16.82
N ARG A 26 -4.57 5.87 -17.92
CA ARG A 26 -5.31 6.04 -19.17
C ARG A 26 -5.56 4.72 -19.90
N GLU A 27 -4.70 3.74 -19.73
CA GLU A 27 -4.81 2.44 -20.41
C GLU A 27 -5.90 1.60 -19.74
N LYS A 28 -5.84 1.52 -18.41
CA LYS A 28 -6.84 0.79 -17.60
C LYS A 28 -8.13 1.60 -17.38
N LYS A 29 -8.11 2.91 -17.66
CA LYS A 29 -9.23 3.86 -17.43
C LYS A 29 -9.69 3.90 -15.98
N VAL A 30 -8.75 3.85 -15.05
CA VAL A 30 -9.00 3.85 -13.60
C VAL A 30 -8.10 4.83 -12.87
N TRP A 31 -8.55 5.30 -11.71
CA TRP A 31 -7.70 6.07 -10.80
C TRP A 31 -6.93 5.10 -9.90
N TYR A 32 -5.68 5.42 -9.58
CA TYR A 32 -4.85 4.68 -8.65
C TYR A 32 -4.10 5.64 -7.71
N ALA A 33 -3.76 5.16 -6.53
CA ALA A 33 -2.97 5.91 -5.56
C ALA A 33 -1.56 5.31 -5.48
N ASP A 34 -0.53 6.12 -5.71
CA ASP A 34 0.85 5.77 -5.41
C ASP A 34 1.10 6.02 -3.92
N LEU A 35 1.43 4.95 -3.21
CA LEU A 35 1.65 4.95 -1.77
C LEU A 35 3.05 5.45 -1.36
N ASN A 36 3.89 5.88 -2.31
CA ASN A 36 5.20 6.49 -2.09
C ASN A 36 6.11 5.73 -1.11
N THR A 37 6.21 4.42 -1.29
CA THR A 37 6.92 3.52 -0.37
C THR A 37 8.43 3.75 -0.32
N GLY A 38 9.00 4.43 -1.32
CA GLY A 38 10.45 4.58 -1.47
C GLY A 38 11.18 3.25 -1.63
N ALA A 39 10.48 2.19 -2.01
CA ALA A 39 10.99 0.81 -2.05
C ALA A 39 11.46 0.40 -3.47
N LYS A 40 11.97 -0.84 -3.64
CA LYS A 40 12.35 -1.39 -4.96
C LYS A 40 11.18 -1.44 -5.94
N SER A 41 10.03 -1.79 -5.37
CA SER A 41 8.75 -1.92 -6.04
C SER A 41 7.85 -0.87 -5.41
N HIS A 42 7.43 0.10 -6.22
CA HIS A 42 6.38 1.02 -5.83
C HIS A 42 5.09 0.21 -5.59
N MET A 43 4.25 0.69 -4.67
CA MET A 43 2.95 0.09 -4.41
C MET A 43 1.89 1.02 -4.98
N TYR A 44 1.23 0.58 -6.05
CA TYR A 44 0.12 1.29 -6.67
C TYR A 44 -1.19 0.64 -6.24
N LEU A 45 -1.99 1.41 -5.51
CA LEU A 45 -3.27 1.01 -4.98
C LEU A 45 -4.38 1.27 -6.01
N TYR A 46 -5.06 0.21 -6.42
CA TYR A 46 -6.26 0.27 -7.25
C TYR A 46 -7.47 -0.16 -6.43
N ASP A 47 -8.60 0.45 -6.76
CA ASP A 47 -9.90 0.15 -6.18
C ASP A 47 -10.87 -0.11 -7.32
N ASP A 48 -11.51 -1.27 -7.29
CA ASP A 48 -12.51 -1.66 -8.29
C ASP A 48 -13.90 -1.08 -8.03
N GLY A 49 -14.06 -0.29 -6.95
CA GLY A 49 -15.32 0.30 -6.52
C GLY A 49 -16.25 -0.71 -5.82
N GLY A 50 -15.75 -1.92 -5.55
CA GLY A 50 -16.43 -3.00 -4.87
C GLY A 50 -15.78 -3.32 -3.52
N ARG A 51 -15.39 -4.58 -3.34
CA ARG A 51 -14.83 -5.14 -2.10
C ARG A 51 -13.42 -5.67 -2.28
N ASN A 52 -12.72 -5.17 -3.31
CA ASN A 52 -11.38 -5.62 -3.64
C ASN A 52 -10.44 -4.43 -3.75
N ILE A 53 -9.28 -4.57 -3.14
CA ILE A 53 -8.17 -3.66 -3.25
C ILE A 53 -7.02 -4.40 -3.90
N THR A 54 -6.46 -3.84 -4.96
CA THR A 54 -5.28 -4.40 -5.63
C THR A 54 -4.06 -3.52 -5.38
N LEU A 55 -2.98 -4.12 -4.89
CA LEU A 55 -1.65 -3.52 -4.91
C LEU A 55 -0.88 -4.07 -6.11
N GLU A 56 -0.64 -3.20 -7.09
CA GLU A 56 0.27 -3.50 -8.18
C GLU A 56 1.69 -3.08 -7.80
N LYS A 57 2.62 -4.02 -7.93
CA LYS A 57 4.05 -3.87 -7.67
C LYS A 57 4.82 -3.89 -9.01
N ARG A 58 6.16 -3.86 -8.93
CA ARG A 58 7.03 -3.93 -10.11
C ARG A 58 6.75 -5.20 -10.92
N TYR A 59 6.96 -5.13 -12.23
CA TYR A 59 6.76 -6.25 -13.17
C TYR A 59 5.33 -6.79 -13.26
N ASN A 60 4.34 -5.94 -12.95
CA ASN A 60 2.91 -6.29 -12.94
C ASN A 60 2.58 -7.42 -11.95
N GLU A 61 3.41 -7.62 -10.92
CA GLU A 61 3.04 -8.44 -9.76
C GLU A 61 1.87 -7.76 -9.05
N LYS A 62 0.83 -8.53 -8.72
CA LYS A 62 -0.39 -8.02 -8.10
C LYS A 62 -0.72 -8.86 -6.89
N ASP A 63 -1.00 -8.18 -5.78
CA ASP A 63 -1.64 -8.78 -4.63
C ASP A 63 -3.01 -8.15 -4.46
N GLU A 64 -4.00 -9.00 -4.23
CA GLU A 64 -5.40 -8.62 -4.10
C GLU A 64 -5.86 -8.90 -2.68
N PHE A 65 -6.62 -7.96 -2.11
CA PHE A 65 -7.21 -8.08 -0.80
C PHE A 65 -8.72 -7.91 -0.91
N TYR A 66 -9.43 -9.00 -0.63
CA TYR A 66 -10.89 -9.07 -0.64
C TYR A 66 -11.41 -8.87 0.78
N TYR A 67 -12.32 -7.91 0.95
CA TYR A 67 -12.73 -7.44 2.28
C TYR A 67 -14.28 -7.42 2.41
N GLU A 68 -14.82 -8.16 3.39
CA GLU A 68 -16.24 -8.22 3.83
C GLU A 68 -16.57 -7.38 5.10
N PHE A 69 -17.72 -6.70 5.16
CA PHE A 69 -18.10 -5.71 6.20
C PHE A 69 -17.70 -5.96 7.69
N ASP A 70 -17.46 -4.83 8.38
CA ASP A 70 -17.24 -4.60 9.82
C ASP A 70 -16.02 -5.29 10.45
N ASN A 71 -14.83 -4.67 10.26
CA ASN A 71 -13.57 -4.73 11.07
C ASN A 71 -12.26 -4.73 10.24
N GLN A 72 -12.29 -4.35 8.97
CA GLN A 72 -11.17 -4.60 8.05
C GLN A 72 -10.14 -3.49 7.88
N MET A 73 -10.31 -2.35 8.53
CA MET A 73 -9.33 -1.28 8.36
C MET A 73 -7.94 -1.74 8.81
N GLU A 74 -7.86 -2.40 9.95
CA GLU A 74 -6.60 -2.97 10.45
C GLU A 74 -6.03 -4.02 9.48
N ASP A 75 -6.88 -4.91 8.95
CA ASP A 75 -6.46 -5.92 7.97
C ASP A 75 -5.95 -5.28 6.67
N ILE A 76 -6.57 -4.19 6.21
CA ILE A 76 -6.11 -3.42 5.03
C ILE A 76 -4.74 -2.79 5.30
N LEU A 77 -4.55 -2.20 6.47
CA LEU A 77 -3.28 -1.59 6.85
C LEU A 77 -2.17 -2.64 7.04
N ASP A 78 -2.51 -3.82 7.55
CA ASP A 78 -1.62 -4.98 7.65
C ASP A 78 -1.30 -5.56 6.27
N PHE A 79 -2.28 -5.58 5.36
CA PHE A 79 -2.07 -5.92 3.96
C PHE A 79 -1.09 -4.95 3.28
N TYR A 80 -1.18 -3.65 3.57
CA TYR A 80 -0.21 -2.66 3.09
C TYR A 80 1.17 -2.87 3.69
N CYS A 81 1.26 -3.10 5.00
CA CYS A 81 2.54 -3.29 5.70
C CYS A 81 3.25 -4.57 5.24
N SER A 82 2.54 -5.68 5.15
CA SER A 82 3.10 -6.94 4.65
C SER A 82 3.67 -6.79 3.24
N ASN A 83 2.93 -6.15 2.33
CA ASN A 83 3.43 -5.86 0.98
C ASN A 83 4.61 -4.90 0.98
N PHE A 84 4.61 -3.89 1.84
CA PHE A 84 5.76 -3.00 2.01
C PHE A 84 7.02 -3.76 2.43
N ILE A 85 6.93 -4.68 3.38
CA ILE A 85 8.05 -5.52 3.82
C ILE A 85 8.62 -6.32 2.64
N GLU A 86 7.76 -6.89 1.80
CA GLU A 86 8.18 -7.57 0.57
C GLU A 86 8.87 -6.63 -0.43
N CYS A 87 8.38 -5.38 -0.57
CA CYS A 87 8.93 -4.39 -1.49
C CYS A 87 10.33 -3.86 -1.10
N ILE A 88 10.69 -3.89 0.18
CA ILE A 88 11.98 -3.38 0.68
C ILE A 88 13.07 -4.44 0.75
N LYS A 89 12.70 -5.72 0.66
CA LYS A 89 13.66 -6.83 0.67
C LYS A 89 14.70 -6.67 -0.45
N GLY A 90 15.98 -6.84 -0.11
CA GLY A 90 17.08 -6.59 -1.05
C GLY A 90 17.42 -5.11 -1.26
N ARG A 91 16.91 -4.19 -0.42
CA ARG A 91 17.26 -2.76 -0.43
C ARG A 91 17.98 -2.33 0.83
N SER A 92 18.68 -1.20 0.73
CA SER A 92 19.33 -0.52 1.85
C SER A 92 18.59 0.75 2.30
N PHE A 93 17.46 1.07 1.67
CA PHE A 93 16.66 2.25 1.94
C PHE A 93 15.18 2.00 1.68
N ALA A 94 14.33 2.78 2.34
CA ALA A 94 12.88 2.90 2.12
C ALA A 94 12.39 4.23 2.71
N ASN A 95 11.12 4.58 2.47
CA ASN A 95 10.49 5.71 3.14
C ASN A 95 10.44 5.48 4.66
N GLU A 96 10.94 6.44 5.45
CA GLU A 96 11.06 6.31 6.91
C GLU A 96 9.71 6.30 7.63
N HIS A 97 8.70 7.00 7.10
CA HIS A 97 7.34 6.97 7.63
C HIS A 97 6.70 5.61 7.45
N TRP A 98 6.92 4.95 6.30
CA TRP A 98 6.52 3.56 6.10
C TRP A 98 7.21 2.59 7.05
N VAL A 99 8.52 2.77 7.29
CA VAL A 99 9.27 1.95 8.26
C VAL A 99 8.70 2.13 9.67
N ALA A 100 8.44 3.36 10.08
CA ALA A 100 7.86 3.66 11.38
C ALA A 100 6.44 3.10 11.52
N PHE A 101 5.60 3.28 10.51
CA PHE A 101 4.23 2.77 10.45
C PHE A 101 4.19 1.24 10.55
N ALA A 102 5.00 0.54 9.76
CA ALA A 102 5.11 -0.92 9.81
C ALA A 102 5.57 -1.42 11.19
N LYS A 103 6.55 -0.74 11.82
CA LYS A 103 7.03 -1.08 13.17
C LYS A 103 5.96 -0.89 14.25
N GLN A 104 5.18 0.19 14.18
CA GLN A 104 4.08 0.43 15.12
C GLN A 104 3.03 -0.69 15.06
N ARG A 105 2.87 -1.31 13.89
CA ARG A 105 1.98 -2.45 13.66
C ARG A 105 2.63 -3.82 13.90
N GLY A 106 3.85 -3.86 14.44
CA GLY A 106 4.53 -5.10 14.82
C GLY A 106 5.34 -5.78 13.70
N TYR A 107 5.44 -5.17 12.51
CA TYR A 107 6.31 -5.68 11.45
C TYR A 107 7.77 -5.28 11.69
N THR A 108 8.70 -6.12 11.26
CA THR A 108 10.14 -5.85 11.34
C THR A 108 10.73 -5.67 9.93
N PRO A 109 10.95 -4.42 9.49
CA PRO A 109 11.63 -4.13 8.23
C PRO A 109 13.05 -4.72 8.22
N VAL A 110 13.33 -5.63 7.29
CA VAL A 110 14.66 -6.20 7.08
C VAL A 110 15.24 -5.65 5.79
N PHE A 111 16.37 -4.95 5.93
CA PHE A 111 17.14 -4.38 4.83
C PHE A 111 18.38 -5.23 4.55
N GLY A 112 18.89 -5.16 3.33
CA GLY A 112 20.11 -5.86 2.90
C GLY A 112 19.88 -6.96 1.87
N PRO A 113 20.96 -7.47 1.25
CA PRO A 113 20.88 -8.61 0.33
C PRO A 113 20.43 -9.86 1.08
N TYR A 114 19.59 -10.65 0.43
CA TYR A 114 19.25 -12.00 0.88
C TYR A 114 20.46 -12.93 0.82
#